data_AF-A0A939NB04-F1
#
_entry.id   AF-A0A939NB04-F1
#
_cell.length_a   1.000
_cell.length_b   1.000
_cell.length_c   1.000
_cell.angle_alpha   90.00
_cell.angle_beta   90.00
_cell.angle_gamma   90.00
#
_symmetry.space_group_name_H-M   'P 1'
#
loop_
_entity.id
_entity.type
_entity.pdbx_description
1 polymer ?
#
loop_
_entity_poly.entity_id
_entity_poly.type
_entity_poly.pdbx_seq_one_letter_code
_entity_poly.pdbx_strand_id
1 'polypeptide(L)'
;MSRWNIFTSVSYAGLPDSRISPSGSTRATITPGMITVPIKGVVLAPPPCKINGGNIIKVNFDEIMSTRIDGNAYAKSINYNIDCEKDRHHK
;
A
#
# COMPACT_ATOMS: atom_id res chain seq x y z
N MET A 1 -26.17 35.98 29.94
CA MET A 1 -24.73 35.67 29.86
C MET A 1 -24.55 34.24 30.33
N SER A 2 -24.56 33.31 29.37
CA SER A 2 -24.69 31.88 29.64
C SER A 2 -23.31 31.25 29.80
N ARG A 3 -23.07 30.73 31.00
CA ARG A 3 -21.89 29.96 31.36
C ARG A 3 -21.90 28.64 30.58
N TRP A 4 -20.99 28.48 29.62
CA TRP A 4 -20.75 27.19 28.98
C TRP A 4 -19.73 26.41 29.80
N ASN A 5 -20.21 25.37 30.49
CA ASN A 5 -19.37 24.39 31.17
C ASN A 5 -18.62 23.58 30.11
N ILE A 6 -17.30 23.73 30.06
CA ILE A 6 -16.43 22.91 29.22
C ILE A 6 -16.09 21.67 30.04
N PHE A 7 -16.68 20.52 29.67
CA PHE A 7 -16.30 19.24 30.24
C PHE A 7 -14.87 18.92 29.82
N THR A 8 -13.91 19.08 30.72
CA THR A 8 -12.55 18.57 30.51
C THR A 8 -12.48 17.17 31.11
N SER A 9 -12.39 16.16 30.25
CA SER A 9 -12.14 14.79 30.66
C SER A 9 -10.65 14.63 30.98
N VAL A 10 -10.31 14.52 32.26
CA VAL A 10 -8.99 14.05 32.70
C VAL A 10 -9.02 12.52 32.73
N SER A 11 -8.06 11.88 32.07
CA SER A 11 -7.82 10.45 32.18
C SER A 11 -6.50 10.22 32.90
N TYR A 12 -6.54 9.48 34.01
CA TYR A 12 -5.35 9.00 34.69
C TYR A 12 -5.02 7.60 34.17
N ALA A 13 -3.88 7.45 33.50
CA ALA A 13 -3.27 6.14 33.32
C ALA A 13 -2.36 5.89 34.54
N GLY A 14 -2.71 4.92 35.38
CA GLY A 14 -1.82 4.44 36.43
C GLY A 14 -0.59 3.79 35.81
N LEU A 15 0.51 4.54 35.75
CA LEU A 15 1.82 4.00 35.37
C LEU A 15 2.35 3.15 36.53
N PRO A 16 2.89 1.94 36.28
CA PRO A 16 3.69 1.28 37.30
C PRO A 16 4.95 2.12 37.52
N ASP A 17 5.09 2.67 38.72
CA ASP A 17 6.27 3.42 39.12
C ASP A 17 7.51 2.55 38.92
N SER A 18 8.45 3.08 38.13
CA SER A 18 9.86 2.68 38.02
C SER A 18 10.19 1.26 37.51
N ARG A 19 10.41 1.13 36.19
CA ARG A 19 11.30 0.11 35.60
C ARG A 19 11.98 0.55 34.29
N ILE A 20 12.49 1.78 34.22
CA ILE A 20 13.42 2.16 33.15
C ILE A 20 14.70 2.67 33.81
N SER A 21 15.72 1.81 33.89
CA SER A 21 17.10 2.22 34.17
C SER A 21 17.79 2.38 32.81
N PRO A 22 18.03 3.60 32.31
CA PRO A 22 18.80 3.76 31.09
C PRO A 22 20.28 3.60 31.46
N SER A 23 20.81 2.38 31.39
CA SER A 23 22.25 2.16 31.30
C SER A 23 22.72 2.55 29.89
N GLY A 24 22.68 3.85 29.61
CA GLY A 24 23.04 4.41 28.31
C GLY A 24 23.31 5.90 28.47
N SER A 25 24.56 6.23 28.83
CA SER A 25 25.07 7.60 28.86
C SER A 25 25.24 8.12 27.43
N THR A 26 24.13 8.46 26.78
CA THR A 26 24.13 9.40 25.66
C THR A 26 23.23 10.55 26.06
N ARG A 27 23.82 11.73 26.19
CA ARG A 27 23.15 12.97 26.55
C ARG A 27 22.26 13.42 25.40
N ALA A 28 21.12 12.74 25.22
CA ALA A 28 20.04 13.19 24.39
C ALA A 28 19.25 14.24 25.19
N THR A 29 19.06 15.44 24.61
CA THR A 29 18.10 16.41 25.13
C THR A 29 16.70 15.84 24.89
N ILE A 30 16.14 15.15 25.89
CA ILE A 30 14.79 14.59 25.83
C ILE A 30 13.82 15.68 26.32
N THR A 31 13.11 16.34 25.41
CA THR A 31 11.97 17.19 25.79
C THR A 31 10.91 16.28 26.43
N PRO A 32 10.47 16.53 27.67
CA PRO A 32 9.42 15.72 28.29
C PRO A 32 8.17 15.74 27.40
N GLY A 33 7.74 14.56 26.96
CA GLY A 33 6.61 14.37 26.05
C GLY A 33 6.97 14.02 24.60
N MET A 34 8.25 13.99 24.20
CA MET A 34 8.67 13.54 22.87
C MET A 34 9.67 12.39 22.95
N ILE A 35 9.30 11.24 22.36
CA ILE A 35 10.15 10.04 22.25
C ILE A 35 10.45 9.81 20.77
N THR A 36 11.74 9.71 20.44
CA THR A 36 12.17 9.35 19.08
C THR A 36 12.10 7.83 18.91
N VAL A 37 11.28 7.36 17.97
CA VAL A 37 11.16 5.94 17.62
C VAL A 37 11.85 5.71 16.28
N PRO A 38 13.04 5.09 16.24
CA PRO A 38 13.70 4.78 14.98
C PRO A 38 13.01 3.60 14.29
N ILE A 39 12.28 3.89 13.22
CA ILE A 39 11.63 2.86 12.37
C ILE A 39 12.55 2.56 11.19
N LYS A 40 12.82 1.27 10.96
CA LYS A 40 13.53 0.78 9.78
C LYS A 40 12.69 -0.30 9.12
N GLY A 41 12.67 -0.30 7.79
CA GLY A 41 11.94 -1.29 7.00
C GLY A 41 12.45 -1.31 5.56
N VAL A 42 12.03 -2.34 4.82
CA VAL A 42 12.28 -2.49 3.39
C VAL A 42 10.95 -2.44 2.67
N VAL A 43 10.85 -1.64 1.62
CA VAL A 43 9.66 -1.62 0.75
C VAL A 43 9.87 -2.67 -0.34
N LEU A 44 9.06 -3.72 -0.30
CA LEU A 44 9.03 -4.74 -1.35
C LEU A 44 7.99 -4.32 -2.38
N ALA A 45 8.44 -4.04 -3.61
CA ALA A 45 7.52 -3.87 -4.72
C ALA A 45 6.88 -5.22 -5.06
N PRO A 46 5.60 -5.23 -5.47
CA PRO A 46 4.98 -6.44 -6.00
C PRO A 46 5.73 -6.94 -7.24
N PRO A 47 5.62 -8.24 -7.55
CA PRO A 47 6.39 -8.84 -8.63
C PRO A 47 5.84 -8.34 -9.97
N PRO A 48 6.70 -8.16 -10.97
CA PRO A 48 6.23 -7.79 -12.30
C PRO A 48 5.44 -8.95 -12.92
N CYS A 49 4.31 -8.63 -13.55
CA CYS A 49 3.55 -9.55 -14.39
C CYS A 49 3.75 -9.21 -15.88
N LYS A 50 3.81 -10.22 -16.73
CA LYS A 50 3.90 -10.08 -18.18
C LYS A 50 2.64 -10.63 -18.83
N ILE A 51 1.99 -9.79 -19.64
CA ILE A 51 0.87 -10.22 -20.50
C ILE A 51 1.46 -10.83 -21.77
N ASN A 52 1.00 -12.02 -22.13
CA ASN A 52 1.42 -12.77 -23.31
C ASN A 52 2.96 -12.95 -23.41
N GLY A 53 3.61 -13.19 -22.27
CA GLY A 53 5.08 -13.28 -22.17
C GLY A 53 5.83 -11.97 -22.51
N GLY A 54 5.13 -10.83 -22.58
CA GLY A 54 5.67 -9.54 -23.02
C GLY A 54 5.61 -9.32 -24.54
N ASN A 55 4.97 -10.23 -25.29
CA ASN A 55 4.86 -10.13 -26.74
C ASN A 55 3.61 -9.36 -27.17
N ILE A 56 3.73 -8.67 -28.31
CA ILE A 56 2.59 -7.98 -28.94
C ILE A 56 1.52 -8.99 -29.36
N ILE A 57 0.27 -8.69 -29.01
CA ILE A 57 -0.89 -9.45 -29.47
C ILE A 57 -1.34 -8.84 -30.80
N LYS A 58 -1.15 -9.55 -31.90
CA LYS A 58 -1.64 -9.14 -33.23
C LYS A 58 -2.99 -9.80 -33.49
N VAL A 59 -4.01 -8.97 -33.75
CA VAL A 59 -5.34 -9.43 -34.14
C VAL A 59 -5.60 -8.97 -35.57
N ASN A 60 -5.85 -9.93 -36.46
CA ASN A 60 -6.21 -9.64 -37.85
C ASN A 60 -7.74 -9.65 -38.00
N PHE A 61 -8.28 -8.58 -38.55
CA PHE A 61 -9.71 -8.40 -38.82
C PHE A 61 -10.08 -8.64 -40.28
N ASP A 62 -9.09 -8.92 -41.14
CA ASP A 62 -9.24 -9.13 -42.57
C ASP A 62 -10.05 -7.97 -43.22
N GLU A 63 -10.99 -8.30 -44.11
CA GLU A 63 -11.79 -7.32 -44.83
C GLU A 63 -13.02 -6.91 -44.01
N ILE A 64 -13.04 -5.66 -43.56
CA ILE A 64 -14.14 -5.07 -42.79
C ILE A 64 -14.91 -4.06 -43.64
N MET A 65 -16.24 -4.11 -43.54
CA MET A 65 -17.11 -3.12 -44.18
C MET A 65 -17.67 -2.19 -43.11
N SER A 66 -17.42 -0.88 -43.25
CA SER A 66 -17.81 0.13 -42.25
C SER A 66 -19.32 0.17 -41.98
N THR A 67 -20.14 -0.21 -42.97
CA THR A 67 -21.61 -0.24 -42.87
C THR A 67 -22.16 -1.39 -42.01
N ARG A 68 -21.33 -2.36 -41.63
CA ARG A 68 -21.72 -3.55 -40.86
C ARG A 68 -21.12 -3.58 -39.45
N ILE A 69 -20.51 -2.49 -39.00
CA ILE A 69 -19.97 -2.38 -37.65
C ILE A 69 -21.15 -2.12 -36.70
N ASP A 70 -21.75 -3.20 -36.21
CA ASP A 70 -22.89 -3.22 -35.28
C ASP A 70 -22.48 -3.50 -33.82
N GLY A 71 -21.17 -3.60 -33.56
CA GLY A 71 -20.59 -3.89 -32.24
C GLY A 71 -20.33 -5.39 -31.99
N ASN A 72 -20.94 -6.29 -32.77
CA ASN A 72 -20.82 -7.73 -32.56
C ASN A 72 -20.20 -8.47 -33.75
N ALA A 73 -20.48 -8.05 -34.99
CA ALA A 73 -20.12 -8.78 -36.20
C ALA A 73 -18.61 -9.00 -36.41
N TYR A 74 -17.77 -8.08 -35.88
CA TYR A 74 -16.32 -8.12 -36.06
C TYR A 74 -15.54 -8.32 -34.74
N ALA A 75 -16.22 -8.66 -33.65
CA ALA A 75 -15.57 -8.91 -32.38
C ALA A 75 -14.70 -10.19 -32.44
N LYS A 76 -13.41 -10.06 -32.14
CA LYS A 76 -12.46 -11.18 -32.06
C LYS A 76 -12.14 -11.44 -30.59
N SER A 77 -12.36 -12.67 -30.12
CA SER A 77 -11.88 -13.08 -28.81
C SER A 77 -10.36 -13.18 -28.81
N ILE A 78 -9.72 -12.55 -27.83
CA ILE A 78 -8.26 -12.54 -27.69
C ILE A 78 -7.89 -13.52 -26.58
N ASN A 79 -7.15 -14.56 -26.94
CA ASN A 79 -6.53 -15.43 -25.94
C ASN A 79 -5.18 -14.84 -25.52
N TYR A 80 -5.05 -14.51 -24.24
CA TYR A 80 -3.81 -14.00 -23.66
C TYR A 80 -3.49 -14.77 -22.38
N ASN A 81 -2.20 -15.02 -22.14
CA ASN A 81 -1.71 -15.59 -20.90
C ASN A 81 -1.18 -14.48 -19.98
N ILE A 82 -1.35 -14.61 -18.66
CA ILE A 82 -0.73 -13.71 -17.68
C ILE A 82 0.27 -14.52 -16.86
N ASP A 83 1.54 -14.13 -16.95
CA ASP A 83 2.62 -14.74 -16.19
C ASP A 83 3.13 -13.74 -15.15
N CYS A 84 2.86 -14.01 -13.87
CA CYS A 84 3.39 -13.24 -12.74
C CYS A 84 4.54 -14.01 -12.10
N GLU A 85 5.67 -13.33 -11.89
CA GLU A 85 6.75 -13.88 -11.07
C GLU A 85 6.22 -14.10 -9.64
N LYS A 86 6.49 -15.26 -9.03
CA LYS A 86 6.05 -15.49 -7.64
C LYS A 86 6.95 -14.70 -6.70
N ASP A 87 6.35 -13.84 -5.89
CA ASP A 87 7.05 -13.20 -4.79
C ASP A 87 7.50 -14.25 -3.77
N ARG A 88 8.82 -14.39 -3.62
CA ARG A 88 9.43 -15.30 -2.64
C ARG A 88 9.43 -14.76 -1.19
N HIS A 89 8.70 -13.68 -0.92
CA HIS A 89 8.72 -12.99 0.38
C HIS A 89 7.55 -13.35 1.30
N HIS A 90 6.73 -14.34 0.93
CA HIS A 90 5.76 -14.92 1.84
C HIS A 90 6.45 -15.95 2.75
N LYS A 91 6.99 -15.49 3.87
CA LYS A 91 7.41 -16.34 5.01
C LYS A 91 6.66 -15.90 6.26
#